data_AF-A0A2V9YHU4-F1
#
_entry.id   AF-A0A2V9YHU4-F1
#
_cell.length_a   1.000
_cell.length_b   1.000
_cell.length_c   1.000
_cell.angle_alpha   90.00
_cell.angle_beta   90.00
_cell.angle_gamma   90.00
#
_symmetry.space_group_name_H-M   'P 1'
#
loop_
_entity.id
_entity.type
_entity.pdbx_description
1 polymer ?
#
loop_
_entity_poly.entity_id
_entity_poly.type
_entity_poly.pdbx_seq_one_letter_code
_entity_poly.pdbx_strand_id
1 'polypeptide(L)'
;MASAGSKGAGASTQPAYTLELRAADQRRQIHSSVMEFRSQLREKLDVKRNVRAHLPVLSGAAAVFGLLAVHLLVIPRLRPPNFADQRLIEENTMAVVNSLAGALSRRMSKSISPKGHAIADYIAVAAFFISGALFWRRHKRAAMSAFICGGAELALNLLTDYPGGVRPAITLATHSKLDLGLAAVTAGMPEFMDFEDDPEKSFFLIQSGAMTVLANLTEFHPERTLGKRLRKAA
;
A
#
# COMPACT_ATOMS: atom_id res chain seq x y z
N MET A 1 17.51 33.70 82.49
CA MET A 1 17.89 34.76 81.54
C MET A 1 17.76 34.21 80.13
N ALA A 2 17.09 34.96 79.27
CA ALA A 2 16.67 34.57 77.93
C ALA A 2 17.83 34.59 76.91
N SER A 3 17.75 33.74 75.88
CA SER A 3 18.09 34.14 74.50
C SER A 3 17.46 33.16 73.51
N ALA A 4 16.64 33.72 72.62
CA ALA A 4 15.97 33.06 71.52
C ALA A 4 16.92 32.78 70.35
N GLY A 5 16.58 31.81 69.51
CA GLY A 5 17.32 31.47 68.30
C GLY A 5 16.52 30.57 67.35
N SER A 6 15.50 31.15 66.72
CA SER A 6 14.75 30.58 65.60
C SER A 6 15.64 30.27 64.39
N LYS A 7 15.35 29.15 63.70
CA LYS A 7 15.30 28.96 62.23
C LYS A 7 14.99 27.47 61.98
N GLY A 8 13.87 27.06 61.39
CA GLY A 8 13.13 27.69 60.31
C GLY A 8 13.35 26.87 59.04
N ALA A 9 12.48 25.87 58.84
CA ALA A 9 12.09 25.19 57.60
C ALA A 9 13.01 25.32 56.37
N GLY A 10 13.77 24.26 56.08
CA GLY A 10 14.33 24.01 54.75
C GLY A 10 13.25 23.44 53.82
N ALA A 11 12.46 24.31 53.21
CA ALA A 11 11.57 23.99 52.10
C ALA A 11 12.05 24.71 50.83
N SER A 12 12.21 23.94 49.76
CA SER A 12 12.71 24.33 48.45
C SER A 12 11.86 25.41 47.77
N THR A 13 12.46 26.56 47.47
CA THR A 13 11.90 27.55 46.54
C THR A 13 12.95 27.88 45.48
N GLN A 14 12.92 27.17 44.35
CA GLN A 14 13.55 27.70 43.14
C GLN A 14 12.77 28.96 42.73
N PRO A 15 13.43 30.11 42.51
CA PRO A 15 12.73 31.37 42.22
C PRO A 15 12.03 31.26 40.87
N ALA A 16 10.76 31.71 40.79
CA ALA A 16 9.91 31.63 39.61
C ALA A 16 10.58 32.07 38.29
N TYR A 17 11.53 33.00 38.38
CA TYR A 17 12.40 33.43 37.29
C TYR A 17 13.13 32.29 36.55
N THR A 18 13.58 31.23 37.24
CA THR A 18 14.29 30.10 36.61
C THR A 18 13.33 29.17 35.85
N LEU A 19 12.06 29.11 36.26
CA LEU A 19 11.02 28.36 35.56
C LEU A 19 10.59 29.09 34.28
N GLU A 20 10.46 30.42 34.34
CA GLU A 20 10.16 31.24 33.16
C GLU A 20 11.28 31.19 32.12
N LEU A 21 12.54 31.25 32.57
CA LEU A 21 13.69 31.19 31.67
C LEU A 21 13.79 29.82 30.96
N ARG A 22 13.53 28.72 31.67
CA ARG A 22 13.50 27.36 31.09
C ARG A 22 12.33 27.15 30.14
N ALA A 23 11.14 27.67 30.47
CA ALA A 23 9.98 27.62 29.58
C ALA A 23 10.22 28.41 28.28
N ALA A 24 10.90 29.55 28.36
CA ALA A 24 11.29 30.35 27.20
C ALA A 24 12.30 29.60 26.31
N ASP A 25 13.29 28.93 26.89
CA ASP A 25 14.30 28.18 26.14
C ASP A 25 13.74 26.90 25.51
N GLN A 26 12.87 26.18 26.21
CA GLN A 26 12.18 25.00 25.68
C GLN A 26 11.31 25.37 24.46
N ARG A 27 10.65 26.54 24.51
CA ARG A 27 9.87 27.06 23.37
C ARG A 27 10.75 27.37 22.16
N ARG A 28 11.97 27.89 22.37
CA ARG A 28 12.93 28.17 21.27
C ARG A 28 13.42 26.90 20.60
N GLN A 29 13.74 25.86 21.37
CA GLN A 29 14.18 24.57 20.84
C GLN A 29 13.09 23.87 20.02
N ILE A 30 11.84 23.91 20.48
CA ILE A 30 10.72 23.35 19.72
C ILE A 30 10.55 24.11 18.40
N HIS A 31 10.64 25.43 18.42
CA HIS A 31 10.54 26.24 17.21
C HIS A 31 11.64 25.94 16.19
N SER A 32 12.89 25.72 16.62
CA SER A 32 13.97 25.37 15.68
C SER A 32 13.78 23.98 15.09
N SER A 33 13.42 22.98 15.91
CA SER A 33 13.17 21.61 15.43
C SER A 33 11.98 21.53 14.46
N VAL A 34 10.90 22.28 14.71
CA VAL A 34 9.74 22.34 13.81
C VAL A 34 10.09 23.02 12.48
N MET A 35 10.91 24.08 12.51
CA MET A 35 11.33 24.78 11.29
C MET A 35 12.28 23.92 10.43
N GLU A 36 13.17 23.17 11.06
CA GLU A 36 14.06 22.23 10.38
C GLU A 36 13.31 21.02 9.80
N PHE A 37 12.35 20.46 10.54
CA PHE A 37 11.50 19.40 10.00
C PHE A 37 10.66 19.89 8.82
N ARG A 38 10.13 21.12 8.90
CA ARG A 38 9.35 21.72 7.82
C ARG A 38 10.19 22.02 6.58
N SER A 39 11.46 22.41 6.73
CA SER A 39 12.36 22.61 5.59
C SER A 39 12.73 21.27 4.94
N GLN A 40 13.01 20.23 5.74
CA GLN A 40 13.25 18.88 5.22
C GLN A 40 12.02 18.28 4.53
N LEU A 41 10.82 18.49 5.07
CA LEU A 41 9.58 18.08 4.39
C LEU A 41 9.37 18.85 3.09
N ARG A 42 9.61 20.16 3.06
CA ARG A 42 9.45 20.99 1.86
C ARG A 42 10.41 20.59 0.74
N GLU A 43 11.63 20.19 1.08
CA GLU A 43 12.62 19.66 0.13
C GLU A 43 12.22 18.28 -0.41
N LYS A 44 11.66 17.41 0.44
CA LYS A 44 11.22 16.06 0.07
C LYS A 44 9.86 16.03 -0.67
N LEU A 45 9.00 17.03 -0.44
CA LEU A 45 7.68 17.21 -1.07
C LEU A 45 7.72 18.25 -2.21
N ASP A 46 8.77 18.28 -3.03
CA ASP A 46 8.73 19.02 -4.29
C ASP A 46 7.84 18.28 -5.31
N VAL A 47 6.52 18.34 -5.07
CA VAL A 47 5.45 17.67 -5.82
C VAL A 47 5.55 18.00 -7.31
N LYS A 48 6.00 19.21 -7.65
CA LYS A 48 6.04 19.72 -9.03
C LYS A 48 7.12 19.03 -9.87
N ARG A 49 8.23 18.62 -9.28
CA ARG A 49 9.32 17.88 -9.95
C ARG A 49 8.99 16.39 -10.09
N ASN A 50 8.36 15.80 -9.08
CA ASN A 50 7.99 14.38 -9.06
C ASN A 50 6.82 14.07 -10.03
N VAL A 51 5.84 14.97 -10.12
CA VAL A 51 4.71 14.85 -11.07
C VAL A 51 5.19 14.96 -12.52
N ARG A 52 6.10 15.89 -12.82
CA ARG A 52 6.61 16.11 -14.18
C ARG A 52 7.47 14.95 -14.71
N ALA A 53 8.16 14.23 -13.82
CA ALA A 53 9.00 13.09 -14.17
C ALA A 53 8.24 11.75 -14.29
N HIS A 54 7.02 11.66 -13.75
CA HIS A 54 6.23 10.41 -13.73
C HIS A 54 4.92 10.49 -14.52
N LEU A 55 4.59 11.65 -15.11
CA LEU A 55 3.41 11.84 -15.95
C LEU A 55 3.22 10.78 -17.06
N PRO A 56 4.25 10.37 -17.83
CA PRO A 56 4.04 9.38 -18.90
C PRO A 56 3.89 7.94 -18.38
N VAL A 57 4.55 7.58 -17.27
CA VAL A 57 4.49 6.21 -16.69
C VAL A 57 3.23 6.02 -15.84
N LEU A 58 2.82 7.05 -15.09
CA LEU A 58 1.53 7.09 -14.39
C LEU A 58 0.36 7.07 -15.38
N SER A 59 0.47 7.75 -16.53
CA SER A 59 -0.56 7.73 -17.57
C SER A 59 -0.73 6.34 -18.18
N GLY A 60 0.35 5.59 -18.41
CA GLY A 60 0.25 4.23 -18.98
C GLY A 60 -0.41 3.24 -18.02
N ALA A 61 0.05 3.17 -16.77
CA ALA A 61 -0.49 2.25 -15.78
C ALA A 61 -1.90 2.65 -15.33
N ALA A 62 -2.16 3.93 -15.04
CA ALA A 62 -3.49 4.40 -14.65
C ALA A 62 -4.50 4.35 -15.80
N ALA A 63 -4.07 4.51 -17.07
CA ALA A 63 -4.96 4.29 -18.20
C ALA A 63 -5.28 2.80 -18.39
N VAL A 64 -4.33 1.89 -18.18
CA VAL A 64 -4.59 0.44 -18.27
C VAL A 64 -5.49 -0.02 -17.12
N PHE A 65 -5.19 0.33 -15.87
CA PHE A 65 -6.04 0.00 -14.71
C PHE A 65 -7.38 0.74 -14.73
N GLY A 66 -7.40 1.99 -15.20
CA GLY A 66 -8.61 2.78 -15.39
C GLY A 66 -9.48 2.25 -16.52
N LEU A 67 -8.92 1.90 -17.68
CA LEU A 67 -9.67 1.25 -18.76
C LEU A 67 -10.13 -0.14 -18.35
N LEU A 68 -9.31 -0.95 -17.67
CA LEU A 68 -9.74 -2.26 -17.17
C LEU A 68 -10.86 -2.11 -16.14
N ALA A 69 -10.74 -1.18 -15.20
CA ALA A 69 -11.79 -0.90 -14.22
C ALA A 69 -13.07 -0.40 -14.90
N VAL A 70 -12.99 0.50 -15.88
CA VAL A 70 -14.17 1.00 -16.63
C VAL A 70 -14.77 -0.09 -17.51
N HIS A 71 -13.96 -0.90 -18.19
CA HIS A 71 -14.39 -2.00 -19.06
C HIS A 71 -15.06 -3.12 -18.25
N LEU A 72 -14.56 -3.42 -17.04
CA LEU A 72 -15.12 -4.44 -16.13
C LEU A 72 -16.30 -3.94 -15.28
N LEU A 73 -16.36 -2.65 -14.91
CA LEU A 73 -17.43 -2.12 -14.05
C LEU A 73 -18.66 -1.64 -14.83
N VAL A 74 -18.50 -1.14 -16.06
CA VAL A 74 -19.57 -0.46 -16.80
C VAL A 74 -20.20 -1.35 -17.88
N ILE A 75 -19.41 -2.12 -18.61
CA ILE A 75 -19.89 -2.85 -19.80
C ILE A 75 -20.78 -4.06 -19.46
N PRO A 76 -20.51 -4.86 -18.41
CA PRO A 76 -21.41 -5.96 -18.04
C PRO A 76 -22.77 -5.47 -17.50
N ARG A 77 -22.90 -4.18 -17.19
CA ARG A 77 -24.07 -3.61 -16.51
C ARG A 77 -25.19 -3.16 -17.45
N LEU A 78 -25.00 -3.24 -18.77
CA LEU A 78 -25.97 -2.79 -19.78
C LEU A 78 -26.40 -3.87 -20.79
N ARG A 79 -25.86 -5.09 -20.72
CA ARG A 79 -26.08 -6.11 -21.76
C ARG A 79 -26.54 -7.45 -21.14
N PRO A 80 -27.72 -7.99 -21.54
CA PRO A 80 -28.11 -9.33 -21.16
C PRO A 80 -27.14 -10.37 -21.74
N PRO A 81 -26.93 -11.52 -21.05
CA PRO A 81 -25.88 -12.47 -21.41
C PRO A 81 -26.11 -13.07 -22.79
N ASN A 82 -25.17 -12.85 -23.71
CA ASN A 82 -25.16 -13.44 -25.05
C ASN A 82 -24.14 -14.57 -25.10
N PHE A 83 -24.39 -15.63 -25.89
CA PHE A 83 -23.46 -16.75 -26.08
C PHE A 83 -22.06 -16.34 -26.56
N ALA A 84 -21.95 -15.17 -27.21
CA ALA A 84 -20.67 -14.57 -27.59
C ALA A 84 -19.84 -14.09 -26.39
N ASP A 85 -20.47 -13.62 -25.31
CA ASP A 85 -19.78 -13.14 -24.10
C ASP A 85 -19.15 -14.30 -23.33
N GLN A 86 -19.79 -15.47 -23.33
CA GLN A 86 -19.26 -16.67 -22.68
C GLN A 86 -17.98 -17.15 -23.36
N ARG A 87 -17.96 -17.13 -24.71
CA ARG A 87 -16.73 -17.38 -25.48
C ARG A 87 -15.67 -16.29 -25.27
N LEU A 88 -16.06 -15.02 -25.15
CA LEU A 88 -15.11 -13.93 -24.87
C LEU A 88 -14.52 -14.02 -23.46
N ILE A 89 -15.28 -14.48 -22.47
CA ILE A 89 -14.79 -14.73 -21.11
C ILE A 89 -13.84 -15.94 -21.10
N GLU A 90 -14.18 -17.00 -21.82
CA GLU A 90 -13.33 -18.18 -21.98
C GLU A 90 -12.04 -17.81 -22.73
N GLU A 91 -12.13 -17.00 -23.79
CA GLU A 91 -10.99 -16.45 -24.53
C GLU A 91 -10.13 -15.51 -23.68
N ASN A 92 -10.73 -14.61 -22.89
CA ASN A 92 -9.98 -13.75 -21.96
C ASN A 92 -9.34 -14.57 -20.82
N THR A 93 -10.02 -15.60 -20.33
CA THR A 93 -9.50 -16.48 -19.28
C THR A 93 -8.31 -17.27 -19.82
N MET A 94 -8.44 -17.85 -21.02
CA MET A 94 -7.35 -18.55 -21.70
C MET A 94 -6.22 -17.59 -22.11
N ALA A 95 -6.51 -16.33 -22.44
CA ALA A 95 -5.52 -15.30 -22.70
C ALA A 95 -4.77 -14.86 -21.43
N VAL A 96 -5.46 -14.80 -20.28
CA VAL A 96 -4.84 -14.56 -18.97
C VAL A 96 -3.96 -15.75 -18.58
N VAL A 97 -4.44 -16.98 -18.73
CA VAL A 97 -3.67 -18.21 -18.47
C VAL A 97 -2.46 -18.30 -19.39
N ASN A 98 -2.62 -18.03 -20.69
CA ASN A 98 -1.51 -18.02 -21.65
C ASN A 98 -0.54 -16.86 -21.42
N SER A 99 -1.02 -15.71 -20.96
CA SER A 99 -0.15 -14.60 -20.54
C SER A 99 0.59 -14.93 -19.25
N LEU A 100 -0.04 -15.62 -18.30
CA LEU A 100 0.59 -16.13 -17.08
C LEU A 100 1.67 -17.15 -17.42
N ALA A 101 1.35 -18.15 -18.26
CA ALA A 101 2.28 -19.15 -18.75
C ALA A 101 3.42 -18.52 -19.55
N GLY A 102 3.11 -17.52 -20.38
CA GLY A 102 4.08 -16.75 -21.16
C GLY A 102 4.96 -15.82 -20.31
N ALA A 103 4.45 -15.31 -19.18
CA ALA A 103 5.18 -14.50 -18.21
C ALA A 103 6.06 -15.36 -17.29
N LEU A 104 5.63 -16.58 -16.97
CA LEU A 104 6.45 -17.60 -16.30
C LEU A 104 7.61 -18.09 -17.20
N SER A 105 7.37 -18.18 -18.51
CA SER A 105 8.34 -18.65 -19.52
C SER A 105 9.39 -17.59 -19.88
N ARG A 106 9.00 -16.31 -19.96
CA ARG A 106 9.94 -15.21 -20.25
C ARG A 106 10.52 -14.67 -18.95
N ARG A 107 11.85 -14.72 -18.79
CA ARG A 107 12.55 -13.90 -17.78
C ARG A 107 12.23 -12.42 -18.05
N MET A 108 11.15 -11.92 -17.47
CA MET A 108 10.73 -10.54 -17.69
C MET A 108 11.75 -9.61 -17.06
N SER A 109 12.14 -8.56 -17.79
CA SER A 109 13.09 -7.58 -17.29
C SER A 109 12.50 -6.87 -16.07
N LYS A 110 13.20 -6.99 -14.94
CA LYS A 110 12.88 -6.26 -13.71
C LYS A 110 12.99 -4.77 -14.00
N SER A 111 11.85 -4.10 -14.11
CA SER A 111 11.76 -2.71 -14.59
C SER A 111 10.91 -1.82 -13.70
N ILE A 112 10.12 -2.42 -12.79
CA ILE A 112 9.30 -1.67 -11.84
C ILE A 112 10.14 -1.34 -10.61
N SER A 113 10.32 -0.03 -10.36
CA SER A 113 11.02 0.47 -9.18
C SER A 113 10.23 0.19 -7.88
N PRO A 114 10.89 0.13 -6.71
CA PRO A 114 10.22 -0.04 -5.41
C PRO A 114 9.09 0.95 -5.13
N LYS A 115 9.20 2.19 -5.64
CA LYS A 115 8.13 3.19 -5.50
C LYS A 115 6.94 2.89 -6.41
N GLY A 116 7.20 2.42 -7.63
CA GLY A 116 6.17 2.05 -8.59
C GLY A 116 5.35 0.86 -8.11
N HIS A 117 6.02 -0.14 -7.53
CA HIS A 117 5.38 -1.30 -6.89
C HIS A 117 4.45 -0.87 -5.76
N ALA A 118 4.96 -0.09 -4.79
CA ALA A 118 4.15 0.39 -3.67
C ALA A 118 2.90 1.18 -4.11
N ILE A 119 3.02 2.01 -5.15
CA ILE A 119 1.86 2.73 -5.71
C ILE A 119 0.84 1.75 -6.29
N ALA A 120 1.29 0.75 -7.04
CA ALA A 120 0.42 -0.24 -7.64
C ALA A 120 -0.33 -1.07 -6.56
N ASP A 121 0.34 -1.46 -5.48
CA ASP A 121 -0.31 -2.22 -4.40
C ASP A 121 -1.39 -1.39 -3.70
N TYR A 122 -1.14 -0.10 -3.45
CA TYR A 122 -2.17 0.77 -2.86
C TYR A 122 -3.36 0.99 -3.79
N ILE A 123 -3.15 0.98 -5.11
CA ILE A 123 -4.23 1.00 -6.10
C ILE A 123 -5.00 -0.31 -6.06
N ALA A 124 -4.32 -1.45 -6.00
CA ALA A 124 -4.95 -2.77 -5.91
C ALA A 124 -5.79 -2.91 -4.63
N VAL A 125 -5.26 -2.50 -3.47
CA VAL A 125 -6.00 -2.38 -2.21
C VAL A 125 -7.27 -1.53 -2.40
N ALA A 126 -7.14 -0.33 -2.96
CA ALA A 126 -8.29 0.54 -3.18
C ALA A 126 -9.34 -0.13 -4.09
N ALA A 127 -8.91 -0.80 -5.15
CA ALA A 127 -9.79 -1.53 -6.05
C ALA A 127 -10.53 -2.67 -5.33
N PHE A 128 -9.86 -3.42 -4.44
CA PHE A 128 -10.51 -4.43 -3.60
C PHE A 128 -11.57 -3.82 -2.66
N PHE A 129 -11.26 -2.75 -1.95
CA PHE A 129 -12.22 -2.12 -1.03
C PHE A 129 -13.41 -1.50 -1.78
N ILE A 130 -13.17 -0.85 -2.92
CA ILE A 130 -14.23 -0.29 -3.76
C ILE A 130 -15.11 -1.42 -4.31
N SER A 131 -14.53 -2.47 -4.87
CA SER A 131 -15.28 -3.65 -5.35
C SER A 131 -16.07 -4.30 -4.22
N GLY A 132 -15.49 -4.45 -3.02
CA GLY A 132 -16.17 -4.95 -1.83
C GLY A 132 -17.41 -4.11 -1.49
N ALA A 133 -17.28 -2.78 -1.47
CA ALA A 133 -18.40 -1.88 -1.22
C ALA A 133 -19.48 -1.97 -2.33
N LEU A 134 -19.08 -2.05 -3.59
CA LEU A 134 -19.99 -2.17 -4.74
C LEU A 134 -20.72 -3.53 -4.76
N PHE A 135 -20.05 -4.61 -4.36
CA PHE A 135 -20.62 -5.95 -4.31
C PHE A 135 -21.50 -6.13 -3.07
N TRP A 136 -21.32 -5.32 -2.03
CA TRP A 136 -21.96 -5.51 -0.72
C TRP A 136 -23.47 -5.70 -0.75
N ARG A 137 -24.20 -5.02 -1.65
CA ARG A 137 -25.66 -5.15 -1.73
C ARG A 137 -26.15 -6.30 -2.61
N ARG A 138 -25.33 -6.75 -3.57
CA ARG A 138 -25.74 -7.67 -4.64
C ARG A 138 -25.10 -9.06 -4.56
N HIS A 139 -23.89 -9.14 -4.01
CA HIS A 139 -23.09 -10.36 -4.00
C HIS A 139 -22.23 -10.41 -2.74
N LYS A 140 -22.82 -10.89 -1.64
CA LYS A 140 -22.17 -10.86 -0.31
C LYS A 140 -20.86 -11.64 -0.26
N ARG A 141 -20.81 -12.78 -0.97
CA ARG A 141 -19.65 -13.67 -1.01
C ARG A 141 -18.47 -12.98 -1.67
N ALA A 142 -18.67 -12.46 -2.88
CA ALA A 142 -17.67 -11.67 -3.59
C ALA A 142 -17.27 -10.40 -2.83
N ALA A 143 -18.22 -9.73 -2.14
CA ALA A 143 -17.90 -8.56 -1.32
C ALA A 143 -16.96 -8.91 -0.15
N MET A 144 -17.26 -10.00 0.56
CA MET A 144 -16.40 -10.49 1.64
C MET A 144 -15.03 -10.90 1.12
N SER A 145 -14.96 -11.66 0.02
CA SER A 145 -13.69 -12.03 -0.62
C SER A 145 -12.86 -10.81 -0.98
N ALA A 146 -13.48 -9.76 -1.52
CA ALA A 146 -12.77 -8.54 -1.89
C ALA A 146 -12.20 -7.82 -0.65
N PHE A 147 -12.96 -7.73 0.44
CA PHE A 147 -12.45 -7.17 1.70
C PHE A 147 -11.35 -8.02 2.35
N ILE A 148 -11.45 -9.35 2.25
CA ILE A 148 -10.42 -10.27 2.76
C ILE A 148 -9.13 -10.09 1.97
N CYS A 149 -9.18 -10.15 0.64
CA CYS A 149 -8.01 -9.96 -0.23
C CYS A 149 -7.40 -8.55 -0.04
N GLY A 150 -8.22 -7.50 -0.10
CA GLY A 150 -7.76 -6.13 0.07
C GLY A 150 -7.21 -5.84 1.47
N GLY A 151 -7.77 -6.47 2.51
CA GLY A 151 -7.27 -6.39 3.87
C GLY A 151 -5.92 -7.11 4.03
N ALA A 152 -5.76 -8.29 3.44
CA ALA A 152 -4.51 -9.03 3.43
C ALA A 152 -3.40 -8.29 2.67
N GLU A 153 -3.72 -7.75 1.49
CA GLU A 153 -2.80 -6.91 0.70
C GLU A 153 -2.42 -5.64 1.46
N LEU A 154 -3.39 -4.95 2.06
CA LEU A 154 -3.12 -3.76 2.87
C LEU A 154 -2.21 -4.09 4.06
N ALA A 155 -2.49 -5.18 4.79
CA ALA A 155 -1.64 -5.61 5.89
C ALA A 155 -0.21 -5.88 5.41
N LEU A 156 -0.07 -6.53 4.25
CA LEU A 156 1.21 -6.79 3.62
C LEU A 156 1.93 -5.46 3.28
N ASN A 157 1.24 -4.50 2.67
CA ASN A 157 1.77 -3.17 2.34
C ASN A 157 2.27 -2.43 3.57
N LEU A 158 1.47 -2.41 4.64
CA LEU A 158 1.80 -1.72 5.88
C LEU A 158 3.01 -2.35 6.59
N LEU A 159 3.24 -3.64 6.39
CA LEU A 159 4.37 -4.37 6.97
C LEU A 159 5.66 -4.31 6.12
N THR A 160 5.59 -3.79 4.89
CA THR A 160 6.73 -3.80 3.96
C THR A 160 7.65 -2.61 4.13
N ASP A 161 8.94 -2.88 3.98
CA ASP A 161 10.00 -1.86 3.88
C ASP A 161 10.05 -1.21 2.50
N TYR A 162 9.06 -0.36 2.21
CA TYR A 162 8.98 0.46 0.99
C TYR A 162 8.19 1.76 1.24
N PRO A 163 8.09 2.71 0.28
CA PRO A 163 7.35 3.96 0.49
C PRO A 163 5.89 3.70 0.87
N GLY A 164 5.44 4.26 1.99
CA GLY A 164 4.08 4.09 2.49
C GLY A 164 3.89 2.93 3.47
N GLY A 165 4.89 2.07 3.68
CA GLY A 165 4.86 1.09 4.77
C GLY A 165 4.91 1.77 6.15
N VAL A 166 4.24 1.18 7.13
CA VAL A 166 4.11 1.74 8.50
C VAL A 166 5.05 1.04 9.47
N ARG A 167 5.09 -0.29 9.44
CA ARG A 167 5.97 -1.10 10.29
C ARG A 167 6.80 -2.04 9.40
N PRO A 168 8.00 -1.63 8.98
CA PRO A 168 8.81 -2.38 8.01
C PRO A 168 9.35 -3.68 8.63
N ALA A 169 8.52 -4.71 8.71
CA ALA A 169 8.82 -6.02 9.25
C ALA A 169 9.29 -7.00 8.16
N ILE A 170 8.86 -6.79 6.90
CA ILE A 170 9.22 -7.62 5.75
C ILE A 170 9.95 -6.80 4.69
N THR A 171 10.89 -7.42 3.99
CA THR A 171 11.59 -6.78 2.87
C THR A 171 10.70 -6.78 1.62
N LEU A 172 10.96 -5.86 0.69
CA LEU A 172 10.26 -5.86 -0.61
C LEU A 172 10.40 -7.20 -1.35
N ALA A 173 11.56 -7.86 -1.25
CA ALA A 173 11.75 -9.18 -1.85
C ALA A 173 10.88 -10.27 -1.19
N THR A 174 10.63 -10.15 0.12
CA THR A 174 9.70 -11.04 0.85
C THR A 174 8.26 -10.70 0.48
N HIS A 175 7.90 -9.42 0.42
CA HIS A 175 6.60 -8.92 0.00
C HIS A 175 6.21 -9.48 -1.37
N SER A 176 7.05 -9.32 -2.41
CA SER A 176 6.68 -9.81 -3.74
C SER A 176 6.59 -11.33 -3.86
N LYS A 177 7.25 -12.10 -2.99
CA LYS A 177 7.00 -13.55 -2.91
C LYS A 177 5.63 -13.85 -2.28
N LEU A 178 5.25 -13.07 -1.27
CA LEU A 178 3.95 -13.15 -0.64
C LEU A 178 2.83 -12.67 -1.58
N ASP A 179 3.10 -11.71 -2.47
CA ASP A 179 2.14 -11.29 -3.50
C ASP A 179 1.80 -12.41 -4.48
N LEU A 180 2.77 -13.24 -4.87
CA LEU A 180 2.48 -14.42 -5.69
C LEU A 180 1.56 -15.41 -4.95
N GLY A 181 1.80 -15.59 -3.65
CA GLY A 181 0.92 -16.39 -2.80
C GLY A 181 -0.49 -15.79 -2.69
N LEU A 182 -0.57 -14.47 -2.47
CA LEU A 182 -1.83 -13.74 -2.36
C LEU A 182 -2.58 -13.70 -3.70
N ALA A 183 -1.88 -13.65 -4.83
CA ALA A 183 -2.45 -13.79 -6.16
C ALA A 183 -3.10 -15.17 -6.33
N ALA A 184 -2.42 -16.25 -5.92
CA ALA A 184 -2.99 -17.60 -5.98
C ALA A 184 -4.23 -17.73 -5.08
N VAL A 185 -4.16 -17.23 -3.84
CA VAL A 185 -5.31 -17.19 -2.92
C VAL A 185 -6.46 -16.39 -3.51
N THR A 186 -6.18 -15.24 -4.11
CA THR A 186 -7.19 -14.38 -4.77
C THR A 186 -7.85 -15.09 -5.94
N ALA A 187 -7.09 -15.81 -6.78
CA ALA A 187 -7.65 -16.60 -7.88
C ALA A 187 -8.55 -17.75 -7.39
N GLY A 188 -8.23 -18.34 -6.23
CA GLY A 188 -9.04 -19.40 -5.61
C GLY A 188 -10.25 -18.88 -4.81
N MET A 189 -10.38 -17.58 -4.56
CA MET A 189 -11.51 -17.04 -3.79
C MET A 189 -12.88 -17.32 -4.40
N PRO A 190 -13.09 -17.21 -5.73
CA PRO A 190 -14.37 -17.57 -6.35
C PRO A 190 -14.79 -19.02 -6.07
N GLU A 191 -13.89 -19.98 -6.21
CA GLU A 191 -14.17 -21.39 -5.92
C GLU A 191 -14.39 -21.61 -4.42
N PHE A 192 -13.48 -21.13 -3.57
CA PHE A 192 -13.54 -21.31 -2.12
C PHE A 192 -14.82 -20.73 -1.50
N MET A 193 -15.25 -19.59 -2.03
CA MET A 193 -16.48 -18.93 -1.61
C MET A 193 -17.62 -19.23 -2.58
N ASP A 194 -17.55 -20.27 -3.41
CA ASP A 194 -18.59 -20.81 -4.31
C ASP A 194 -19.41 -19.73 -5.07
N PHE A 195 -18.68 -18.89 -5.79
CA PHE A 195 -19.19 -17.94 -6.79
C PHE A 195 -18.40 -18.03 -8.10
N GLU A 196 -17.81 -19.19 -8.38
CA GLU A 196 -16.98 -19.43 -9.56
C GLU A 196 -17.76 -19.38 -10.88
N ASP A 197 -19.08 -19.54 -10.86
CA ASP A 197 -19.91 -19.41 -12.06
C ASP A 197 -20.46 -17.98 -12.25
N ASP A 198 -20.23 -17.10 -11.27
CA ASP A 198 -20.77 -15.74 -11.27
C ASP A 198 -19.85 -14.76 -12.02
N PRO A 199 -20.41 -13.68 -12.61
CA PRO A 199 -19.62 -12.69 -13.34
C PRO A 199 -18.59 -11.97 -12.46
N GLU A 200 -18.80 -11.90 -11.15
CA GLU A 200 -17.87 -11.32 -10.18
C GLU A 200 -16.51 -12.05 -10.12
N LYS A 201 -16.41 -13.32 -10.54
CA LYS A 201 -15.13 -14.06 -10.55
C LYS A 201 -14.04 -13.33 -11.33
N SER A 202 -14.44 -12.65 -12.41
CA SER A 202 -13.53 -12.03 -13.36
C SER A 202 -12.66 -10.97 -12.68
N PHE A 203 -13.21 -10.24 -11.70
CA PHE A 203 -12.44 -9.27 -10.91
C PHE A 203 -11.28 -9.93 -10.17
N PHE A 204 -11.51 -11.09 -9.55
CA PHE A 204 -10.50 -11.82 -8.78
C PHE A 204 -9.42 -12.42 -9.66
N LEU A 205 -9.80 -13.01 -10.80
CA LEU A 205 -8.83 -13.55 -11.76
C LEU A 205 -7.95 -12.46 -12.37
N ILE A 206 -8.54 -11.30 -12.68
CA ILE A 206 -7.80 -10.16 -13.23
C ILE A 206 -6.87 -9.56 -12.19
N GLN A 207 -7.32 -9.40 -10.94
CA GLN A 207 -6.43 -8.93 -9.87
C GLN A 207 -5.29 -9.91 -9.61
N SER A 208 -5.57 -11.21 -9.57
CA SER A 208 -4.54 -12.24 -9.44
C SER A 208 -3.50 -12.17 -10.58
N GLY A 209 -3.97 -12.01 -11.82
CA GLY A 209 -3.09 -11.82 -12.97
C GLY A 209 -2.22 -10.57 -12.84
N ALA A 210 -2.82 -9.44 -12.46
CA ALA A 210 -2.12 -8.17 -12.26
C ALA A 210 -1.04 -8.27 -11.18
N MET A 211 -1.37 -8.85 -10.01
CA MET A 211 -0.41 -9.09 -8.91
C MET A 211 0.74 -10.00 -9.35
N THR A 212 0.44 -11.06 -10.12
CA THR A 212 1.47 -11.98 -10.64
C THR A 212 2.43 -11.27 -11.57
N VAL A 213 1.91 -10.45 -12.50
CA VAL A 213 2.74 -9.65 -13.41
C VAL A 213 3.59 -8.65 -12.63
N LEU A 214 2.99 -7.94 -11.68
CA LEU A 214 3.66 -6.94 -10.85
C LEU A 214 4.81 -7.56 -10.04
N ALA A 215 4.58 -8.68 -9.37
CA ALA A 215 5.60 -9.39 -8.60
C ALA A 215 6.79 -9.85 -9.45
N ASN A 216 6.55 -10.27 -10.70
CA ASN A 216 7.62 -10.72 -11.61
C ASN A 216 8.39 -9.56 -12.29
N LEU A 217 7.76 -8.41 -12.50
CA LEU A 217 8.38 -7.24 -13.13
C LEU A 217 9.16 -6.33 -12.16
N THR A 218 9.11 -6.61 -10.86
CA THR A 218 9.67 -5.72 -9.84
C THR A 218 11.16 -5.96 -9.61
N GLU A 219 11.91 -4.86 -9.58
CA GLU A 219 13.33 -4.88 -9.30
C GLU A 219 13.62 -4.98 -7.81
N PHE A 220 14.33 -6.04 -7.43
CA PHE A 220 14.78 -6.25 -6.07
C PHE A 220 16.21 -5.74 -5.94
N HIS A 221 16.40 -4.62 -5.26
CA HIS A 221 17.73 -4.28 -4.74
C HIS A 221 17.97 -5.10 -3.46
N PRO A 222 19.01 -5.95 -3.40
CA PRO A 222 19.44 -6.54 -2.15
C PRO A 222 20.02 -5.43 -1.28
N GLU A 223 19.54 -5.36 -0.03
CA GLU A 223 20.03 -4.56 1.08
C GLU A 223 19.90 -3.02 0.99
N ARG A 224 19.18 -2.45 1.97
CA ARG A 224 19.78 -1.40 2.82
C ARG A 224 19.01 -0.97 4.06
N THR A 225 17.72 -1.24 4.25
CA THR A 225 16.96 -0.54 5.30
C THR A 225 16.75 -1.33 6.59
N LEU A 226 16.38 -2.62 6.55
CA LEU A 226 16.13 -3.38 7.79
C LEU A 226 17.41 -3.53 8.64
N GLY A 227 18.52 -3.95 8.03
CA GLY A 227 19.82 -4.09 8.72
C GLY A 227 20.41 -2.77 9.22
N LYS A 228 20.18 -1.65 8.51
CA LYS A 228 20.65 -0.32 8.96
C LYS A 228 19.76 0.28 10.05
N ARG A 229 18.45 0.02 10.05
CA ARG A 229 17.53 0.50 11.09
C ARG A 229 17.64 -0.30 12.37
N LEU A 230 17.77 -1.62 12.29
CA LEU A 230 18.01 -2.47 13.46
C LEU A 230 19.38 -2.17 14.11
N ARG A 231 20.43 -1.91 13.31
CA ARG A 231 21.72 -1.43 13.82
C ARG A 231 21.72 0.00 14.39
N LYS A 232 20.69 0.79 14.12
CA LYS A 232 20.54 2.16 14.67
C LYS A 232 19.63 2.18 15.90
N ALA A 233 18.94 1.08 16.18
CA ALA A 233 18.04 0.88 17.31
C ALA A 233 18.62 -0.06 18.39
N ALA A 234 19.78 -0.69 18.11
CA ALA A 234 20.63 -1.42 19.05
C ALA A 234 21.86 -0.56 19.39
#